data_AF-A0A965CS84-F1
#
_entry.id   AF-A0A965CS84-F1
#
_cell.length_a   1.000
_cell.length_b   1.000
_cell.length_c   1.000
_cell.angle_alpha   90.00
_cell.angle_beta   90.00
_cell.angle_gamma   90.00
#
_symmetry.space_group_name_H-M   'P 1'
#
loop_
_entity.id
_entity.type
_entity.pdbx_description
1 polymer ?
#
loop_
_entity_poly.entity_id
_entity_poly.type
_entity_poly.pdbx_seq_one_letter_code
_entity_poly.pdbx_strand_id
1 'polypeptide(L)'
;MERASPVNGATIFKPENVRIVQGKDKLKSFAKNPGHDRSWCESCGGHVLTDHTNSYGFFDVYSSILKDLEFKPTAHFNYENTILPMKDGLPKFKDFPEELGGSGEMIEE
;
A
#
# COMPACT_ATOMS: atom_id res chain seq x y z
N MET A 1 -12.49 -10.45 1.72
CA MET A 1 -11.04 -10.59 1.44
C MET A 1 -10.38 -9.30 1.88
N GLU A 2 -9.91 -9.20 3.13
CA GLU A 2 -9.47 -7.91 3.71
C GLU A 2 -7.96 -7.61 3.57
N ARG A 3 -7.12 -8.64 3.32
CA ARG A 3 -5.66 -8.50 3.29
C ARG A 3 -5.08 -9.11 2.00
N ALA A 4 -4.19 -8.38 1.35
CA ALA A 4 -3.56 -8.78 0.09
C ALA A 4 -2.40 -9.75 0.28
N SER A 5 -1.54 -9.47 1.27
CA SER A 5 -0.37 -10.27 1.60
C SER A 5 0.15 -9.93 3.03
N PRO A 6 1.11 -10.68 3.59
CA PRO A 6 1.74 -10.36 4.87
C PRO A 6 2.51 -9.02 4.87
N VAL A 7 3.08 -8.63 3.72
CA VAL A 7 3.84 -7.38 3.54
C VAL A 7 3.58 -6.86 2.13
N ASN A 8 3.06 -5.65 2.00
CA ASN A 8 2.80 -5.02 0.70
C ASN A 8 3.85 -3.92 0.43
N GLY A 9 4.44 -3.92 -0.77
CA GLY A 9 5.26 -2.80 -1.21
C GLY A 9 4.39 -1.65 -1.72
N ALA A 10 4.39 -0.54 -0.99
CA ALA A 10 3.64 0.67 -1.33
C ALA A 10 4.35 1.49 -2.41
N THR A 11 3.59 1.97 -3.40
CA THR A 11 4.10 2.92 -4.41
C THR A 11 3.09 4.04 -4.61
N ILE A 12 3.49 5.25 -4.25
CA ILE A 12 2.58 6.39 -4.10
C ILE A 12 2.63 7.27 -5.36
N PHE A 13 1.46 7.55 -5.92
CA PHE A 13 1.30 8.39 -7.11
C PHE A 13 0.29 9.50 -6.87
N LYS A 14 0.59 10.69 -7.40
CA LYS A 14 -0.40 11.77 -7.46
C LYS A 14 -1.60 11.33 -8.33
N PRO A 15 -2.82 11.77 -8.03
CA PRO A 15 -4.03 11.35 -8.73
C PRO A 15 -3.96 11.54 -10.25
N GLU A 16 -3.39 12.66 -10.71
CA GLU A 16 -3.23 12.99 -12.13
C GLU A 16 -2.29 12.04 -12.89
N ASN A 17 -1.44 11.28 -12.19
CA ASN A 17 -0.49 10.34 -12.78
C ASN A 17 -1.04 8.91 -12.86
N VAL A 18 -2.27 8.66 -12.38
CA VAL A 18 -2.89 7.32 -12.38
C VAL A 18 -4.17 7.33 -13.21
N ARG A 19 -4.28 6.37 -14.13
CA ARG A 19 -5.50 6.16 -14.92
C ARG A 19 -5.74 4.67 -15.13
N ILE A 20 -6.97 4.24 -14.85
CA ILE A 20 -7.43 2.91 -15.26
C ILE A 20 -7.65 2.93 -16.78
N VAL A 21 -6.78 2.26 -17.52
CA VAL A 21 -6.82 2.23 -18.99
C VAL A 21 -7.79 1.18 -19.54
N GLN A 22 -8.03 0.10 -18.79
CA GLN A 22 -8.93 -1.00 -19.14
C GLN A 22 -9.44 -1.72 -17.89
N GLY A 23 -10.57 -2.43 -18.01
CA GLY A 23 -11.07 -3.33 -16.95
C GLY A 23 -11.68 -2.62 -15.74
N LYS A 24 -12.13 -1.36 -15.87
CA LYS A 24 -12.77 -0.61 -14.77
C LYS A 24 -14.02 -1.33 -14.24
N ASP A 25 -14.78 -2.00 -15.10
CA ASP A 25 -15.96 -2.79 -14.74
C ASP A 25 -15.63 -4.02 -13.87
N LYS A 26 -14.37 -4.50 -13.93
CA LYS A 26 -13.87 -5.64 -13.16
C LYS A 26 -13.23 -5.24 -11.83
N LEU A 27 -13.05 -3.95 -11.56
CA LEU A 27 -12.53 -3.49 -10.28
C LEU A 27 -13.66 -3.42 -9.26
N LYS A 28 -13.48 -4.14 -8.15
CA LYS A 28 -14.27 -3.99 -6.94
C LYS A 28 -13.43 -3.27 -5.91
N SER A 29 -14.11 -2.52 -5.05
CA SER A 29 -13.48 -1.73 -4.00
C SER A 29 -14.19 -1.95 -2.67
N PHE A 30 -13.42 -1.91 -1.60
CA PHE A 30 -13.93 -1.98 -0.24
C PHE A 30 -13.10 -1.06 0.67
N ALA A 31 -13.80 -0.27 1.48
CA ALA A 31 -13.22 0.57 2.49
C ALA A 31 -13.79 0.18 3.85
N LYS A 32 -12.94 -0.34 4.74
CA LYS A 32 -13.29 -0.47 6.17
C LYS A 32 -13.32 0.90 6.85
N ASN A 33 -12.36 1.75 6.48
CA ASN A 33 -12.24 3.12 6.94
C ASN A 33 -12.47 4.04 5.73
N PRO A 34 -13.31 5.09 5.82
CA PRO A 34 -13.54 6.03 4.72
C PRO A 34 -12.23 6.65 4.20
N GLY A 35 -12.09 6.78 2.87
CA GLY A 35 -10.89 7.32 2.23
C GLY A 35 -9.72 6.32 2.16
N HIS A 36 -9.99 5.02 2.25
CA HIS A 36 -9.01 3.93 2.13
C HIS A 36 -9.61 2.80 1.29
N ASP A 37 -10.02 3.10 0.05
CA ASP A 37 -10.74 2.16 -0.81
C ASP A 37 -9.78 1.20 -1.51
N ARG A 38 -9.69 -0.02 -0.98
CA ARG A 38 -8.82 -1.07 -1.51
C ARG A 38 -9.51 -1.72 -2.69
N SER A 39 -8.85 -1.69 -3.84
CA SER A 39 -9.41 -2.16 -5.11
C SER A 39 -8.69 -3.41 -5.63
N TRP A 40 -9.47 -4.38 -6.09
CA TRP A 40 -8.97 -5.64 -6.66
C TRP A 40 -9.77 -6.02 -7.92
N CYS A 41 -9.18 -6.86 -8.76
CA CYS A 41 -9.83 -7.44 -9.93
C CYS A 41 -10.73 -8.61 -9.49
N GLU A 42 -12.04 -8.54 -9.78
CA GLU A 42 -12.97 -9.63 -9.44
C GLU A 42 -12.72 -10.93 -10.22
N SER A 43 -12.08 -10.83 -11.39
CA SER A 43 -11.87 -11.99 -12.26
C SER A 43 -10.66 -12.84 -11.84
N CYS A 44 -9.58 -12.23 -11.34
CA CYS A 44 -8.37 -12.95 -10.95
C CYS A 44 -8.01 -12.82 -9.46
N GLY A 45 -8.69 -11.96 -8.69
CA GLY A 45 -8.40 -11.69 -7.29
C GLY A 45 -7.18 -10.81 -7.02
N GLY A 46 -6.46 -10.38 -8.07
CA GLY A 46 -5.28 -9.53 -7.95
C GLY A 46 -5.61 -8.15 -7.38
N HIS A 47 -4.87 -7.72 -6.36
CA HIS A 47 -4.98 -6.37 -5.81
C HIS A 47 -4.29 -5.37 -6.75
N VAL A 48 -4.90 -4.20 -6.91
CA VAL A 48 -4.47 -3.22 -7.93
C VAL A 48 -3.99 -1.94 -7.27
N LEU A 49 -4.85 -1.29 -6.49
CA LEU A 49 -4.53 -0.03 -5.82
C LEU A 49 -5.39 0.18 -4.58
N THR A 50 -4.95 1.08 -3.72
CA THR A 50 -5.77 1.71 -2.69
C THR A 50 -5.97 3.19 -3.05
N ASP A 51 -7.22 3.63 -3.08
CA ASP A 51 -7.57 5.02 -3.27
C ASP A 51 -7.54 5.75 -1.92
N HIS A 52 -6.59 6.68 -1.81
CA HIS A 52 -6.44 7.61 -0.69
C HIS A 52 -6.69 9.05 -1.10
N THR A 53 -7.31 9.31 -2.26
CA THR A 53 -7.44 10.67 -2.80
C THR A 53 -8.28 11.59 -1.90
N ASN A 54 -9.28 11.03 -1.22
CA ASN A 54 -10.13 11.77 -0.28
C ASN A 54 -9.55 11.85 1.16
N SER A 55 -8.42 11.18 1.45
CA SER A 55 -7.78 11.19 2.77
C SER A 55 -6.40 11.84 2.74
N TYR A 56 -5.47 11.27 1.98
CA TYR A 56 -4.08 11.71 1.87
C TYR A 56 -3.74 12.36 0.52
N GLY A 57 -4.66 12.34 -0.44
CA GLY A 57 -4.48 13.01 -1.74
C GLY A 57 -3.64 12.23 -2.76
N PHE A 58 -3.55 10.90 -2.64
CA PHE A 58 -2.78 10.06 -3.56
C PHE A 58 -3.41 8.69 -3.82
N PHE A 59 -2.88 7.97 -4.81
CA PHE A 59 -3.10 6.53 -4.97
C PHE A 59 -1.88 5.75 -4.46
N ASP A 60 -2.13 4.65 -3.75
CA ASP A 60 -1.12 3.62 -3.51
C ASP A 60 -1.35 2.47 -4.50
N VAL A 61 -0.44 2.28 -5.45
CA VAL A 61 -0.52 1.19 -6.43
C VAL A 61 0.35 0.04 -5.92
N TYR A 62 -0.13 -1.20 -6.07
CA TYR A 62 0.64 -2.36 -5.64
C TYR A 62 1.91 -2.49 -6.50
N SER A 63 3.08 -2.40 -5.87
CA SER A 63 4.38 -2.50 -6.58
C SER A 63 4.51 -3.75 -7.46
N SER A 64 3.94 -4.88 -7.02
CA SER A 64 4.02 -6.17 -7.71
C SER A 64 3.36 -6.20 -9.10
N ILE A 65 2.51 -5.22 -9.44
CA ILE A 65 1.87 -5.13 -10.76
C ILE A 65 2.53 -4.12 -11.70
N LEU A 66 3.54 -3.39 -11.22
CA LEU A 66 4.28 -2.39 -12.00
C LEU A 66 5.47 -3.04 -12.71
N LYS A 67 5.31 -3.34 -14.00
CA LYS A 67 6.27 -4.12 -14.79
C LYS A 67 7.65 -3.47 -14.93
N ASP A 68 7.69 -2.15 -15.07
CA ASP A 68 8.91 -1.40 -15.38
C ASP A 68 9.51 -0.71 -14.14
N LEU A 69 8.96 -1.00 -12.95
CA LEU A 69 9.45 -0.44 -11.69
C LEU A 69 10.51 -1.35 -11.07
N GLU A 70 11.74 -0.85 -10.97
CA GLU A 70 12.74 -1.44 -10.06
C GLU A 70 12.38 -1.05 -8.62
N PHE A 71 11.66 -1.92 -7.91
CA PHE A 71 11.19 -1.63 -6.55
C PHE A 71 12.36 -1.66 -5.55
N LYS A 72 12.65 -0.49 -4.95
CA LYS A 72 13.67 -0.30 -3.92
C LYS A 72 13.00 0.18 -2.62
N PRO A 73 12.61 -0.72 -1.71
CA PRO A 73 12.00 -0.32 -0.45
C PRO A 73 13.03 0.42 0.43
N THR A 74 12.55 1.38 1.21
CA THR A 74 13.41 2.22 2.06
C THR A 74 13.08 2.10 3.55
N ALA A 75 11.91 1.59 3.92
CA ALA A 75 11.47 1.39 5.29
C ALA A 75 10.28 0.43 5.34
N HIS A 76 10.01 -0.11 6.54
CA HIS A 76 8.79 -0.84 6.87
C HIS A 76 7.91 0.00 7.79
N PHE A 77 6.60 0.00 7.55
CA PHE A 77 5.60 0.66 8.40
C PHE A 77 4.69 -0.39 9.06
N ASN A 78 4.09 -0.04 10.20
CA ASN A 78 3.23 -0.92 11.00
C ASN A 78 3.93 -2.21 11.45
N TYR A 79 5.24 -2.16 11.72
CA TYR A 79 6.06 -3.33 11.99
C TYR A 79 5.72 -4.00 13.34
N GLU A 80 5.05 -3.30 14.27
CA GLU A 80 4.56 -3.92 15.52
C GLU A 80 3.55 -5.06 15.28
N ASN A 81 2.87 -5.02 14.13
CA ASN A 81 1.89 -6.01 13.71
C ASN A 81 2.48 -7.03 12.72
N THR A 82 3.82 -7.08 12.59
CA THR A 82 4.47 -7.98 11.63
C THR A 82 4.21 -9.45 11.96
N ILE A 83 3.85 -10.21 10.94
CA ILE A 83 3.79 -11.68 10.99
C ILE A 83 4.89 -12.33 10.16
N LEU A 84 5.68 -11.51 9.45
CA LEU A 84 6.79 -11.93 8.60
C LEU A 84 7.99 -11.02 8.91
N PRO A 85 8.83 -11.39 9.89
CA PRO A 85 9.99 -10.60 10.24
C PRO A 85 11.00 -10.52 9.08
N MET A 86 11.42 -9.31 8.74
CA MET A 86 12.37 -9.02 7.66
C MET A 86 13.72 -8.67 8.26
N LYS A 87 14.78 -9.35 7.82
CA LYS A 87 16.18 -9.10 8.22
C LYS A 87 16.97 -8.45 7.09
N ASP A 88 16.63 -7.22 6.79
CA ASP A 88 17.10 -6.49 5.61
C ASP A 88 17.85 -5.19 5.95
N GLY A 89 17.99 -4.87 7.24
CA GLY A 89 18.67 -3.66 7.70
C GLY A 89 17.93 -2.36 7.36
N LEU A 90 16.72 -2.44 6.80
CA LEU A 90 15.90 -1.25 6.55
C LEU A 90 15.24 -0.78 7.86
N PRO A 91 15.06 0.56 8.03
CA PRO A 91 14.31 1.13 9.15
C PRO A 91 12.92 0.48 9.29
N LYS A 92 12.54 0.17 10.53
CA LYS A 92 11.26 -0.47 10.86
C LYS A 92 10.50 0.44 11.81
N PHE A 93 9.48 1.12 11.31
CA PHE A 93 8.59 1.93 12.13
C PHE A 93 7.56 1.04 12.80
N LYS A 94 7.34 1.26 14.09
CA LYS A 94 6.30 0.61 14.89
C LYS A 94 4.94 0.76 14.20
N ASP A 95 4.59 2.00 13.87
CA ASP A 95 3.41 2.41 13.11
C ASP A 95 3.83 3.24 11.87
N PHE A 96 3.57 4.55 11.84
CA PHE A 96 3.96 5.47 10.78
C PHE A 96 4.94 6.53 11.30
N PRO A 97 5.75 7.16 10.42
CA PRO A 97 6.49 8.37 10.74
C PRO A 97 5.57 9.50 11.25
N GLU A 98 6.11 10.43 12.02
CA GLU A 98 5.37 11.60 12.52
C GLU A 98 4.77 12.44 11.38
N GLU A 99 5.49 12.57 10.26
CA GLU A 99 5.06 13.32 9.07
C GLU A 99 3.83 12.69 8.39
N LEU A 100 3.57 11.41 8.65
CA LEU A 100 2.39 10.68 8.19
C LEU A 100 1.37 10.46 9.31
N GLY A 101 1.54 11.14 10.46
CA GLY A 101 0.62 11.13 11.59
C GLY A 101 0.75 9.93 12.52
N GLY A 102 1.85 9.19 12.47
CA GLY A 102 2.15 8.11 13.42
C GLY A 102 3.04 8.55 14.58
N SER A 103 3.50 7.59 15.37
CA SER A 103 4.34 7.83 16.55
C SER A 103 5.79 8.18 16.23
N GLY A 104 6.28 7.82 15.04
CA GLY A 104 7.71 7.90 14.70
C GLY A 104 8.61 6.91 15.44
N GLU A 105 8.06 6.07 16.35
CA GLU A 105 8.83 5.06 17.08
C GLU A 105 9.38 4.01 16.11
N MET A 106 10.65 3.65 16.27
CA MET A 106 11.31 2.58 15.51
C MET A 106 11.48 1.32 16.37
N ILE A 107 11.38 0.17 15.71
CA ILE A 107 11.63 -1.15 16.28
C ILE A 107 13.03 -1.59 15.84
N GLU A 108 13.87 -1.97 16.80
CA GLU A 108 15.17 -2.58 16.52
C GLU A 108 14.99 -3.97 15.87
N GLU A 109 15.89 -4.31 14.97
CA GLU A 109 15.88 -5.58 14.22
C GLU A 109 16.36 -6.78 15.05
#